data_AF-A0A061NPR7-F1
#
_entry.id   AF-A0A061NPR7-F1
#
_cell.length_a   1.000
_cell.length_b   1.000
_cell.length_c   1.000
_cell.angle_alpha   90.00
_cell.angle_beta   90.00
_cell.angle_gamma   90.00
#
_symmetry.space_group_name_H-M   'P 1'
#
loop_
_entity.id
_entity.type
_entity.pdbx_description
1 polymer ?
#
loop_
_entity_poly.entity_id
_entity_poly.type
_entity_poly.pdbx_seq_one_letter_code
_entity_poly.pdbx_strand_id
1 'polypeptide(L)'
;MSVGIRAIIGLILVFGFSVLFSVSLIELALLLAIFVWVPVLLHYIVPLSTGISADRWLIQAGRWSLLFAVAGGLAVVLESTILAGIWLVFTLVIGVLGVLRQLRYGLFRSEEMLINLALVYLPVGGGWLVLSVSGASSWLPYSDVIVWLTAVHFHYASFLLLIIAGLYVRHLRQKRSVPIVWPPLASMLAIGPVLIAIGIDQGPPLEFYLVVFYWLALAGFSVWWFIDATRRTDLTGWVRVVMASAALVFLCTSSFSVLYSYGLYTGTMIVDIPWMVTWHGAMNATVFSLLTVLVIWQAHARPDVHTIEVSRLRTRGYVGDKPIQSGDWPPGTHRAKLVHDWHRFVGDSETMHPNIQKFYADPQSYNMQADVQWAAGFAH
;
A
#
# COMPACT_ATOMS: atom_id res chain seq x y z
N MET A 1 0.90 -15.81 16.20
CA MET A 1 2.31 -15.85 15.75
C MET A 1 2.83 -14.43 15.65
N SER A 2 3.90 -14.12 16.37
CA SER A 2 4.56 -12.81 16.30
C SER A 2 5.19 -12.58 14.92
N VAL A 3 5.49 -11.32 14.59
CA VAL A 3 6.17 -10.97 13.33
C VAL A 3 7.54 -11.63 13.23
N GLY A 4 8.32 -11.62 14.32
CA GLY A 4 9.65 -12.22 14.35
C GLY A 4 9.62 -13.70 13.95
N ILE A 5 8.65 -14.47 14.47
CA ILE A 5 8.49 -15.88 14.10
C ILE A 5 8.12 -16.03 12.62
N ARG A 6 7.25 -15.17 12.06
CA ARG A 6 6.92 -15.19 10.61
C ARG A 6 8.15 -14.94 9.75
N ALA A 7 8.94 -13.93 10.10
CA ALA A 7 10.16 -13.59 9.38
C ALA A 7 11.18 -14.74 9.43
N ILE A 8 11.38 -15.33 10.61
CA ILE A 8 12.28 -16.48 10.78
C ILE A 8 11.81 -17.68 9.97
N ILE A 9 10.53 -18.05 10.03
CA ILE A 9 9.97 -19.14 9.21
C ILE A 9 10.16 -18.84 7.73
N GLY A 10 9.88 -17.61 7.30
CA GLY A 10 10.09 -17.19 5.91
C GLY A 10 11.55 -17.33 5.46
N LEU A 11 12.50 -16.89 6.29
CA LEU A 11 13.93 -17.02 6.01
C LEU A 11 14.39 -18.49 5.98
N ILE A 12 13.88 -19.34 6.87
CA ILE A 12 14.13 -20.78 6.84
C ILE A 12 13.60 -21.40 5.53
N LEU A 13 12.41 -20.99 5.09
CA LEU A 13 11.85 -21.44 3.81
C LEU A 13 12.68 -20.98 2.63
N VAL A 14 13.09 -19.70 2.59
CA VAL A 14 13.99 -19.19 1.54
C VAL A 14 15.29 -20.00 1.51
N PHE A 15 15.95 -20.17 2.66
CA PHE A 15 17.19 -20.93 2.76
C PHE A 15 16.99 -22.39 2.32
N GLY A 16 15.94 -23.05 2.81
CA GLY A 16 15.62 -24.43 2.43
C GLY A 16 15.40 -24.57 0.92
N PHE A 17 14.66 -23.65 0.30
CA PHE A 17 14.44 -23.65 -1.13
C PHE A 17 15.74 -23.39 -1.91
N SER A 18 16.57 -22.44 -1.49
CA SER A 18 17.86 -22.16 -2.12
C SER A 18 18.89 -23.29 -2.00
N VAL A 19 18.76 -24.16 -0.98
CA VAL A 19 19.63 -25.35 -0.83
C VAL A 19 19.09 -26.53 -1.63
N LEU A 20 17.76 -26.71 -1.67
CA LEU A 20 17.12 -27.83 -2.36
C LEU A 20 17.00 -27.62 -3.87
N PHE A 21 16.93 -26.36 -4.31
CA PHE A 21 16.77 -25.96 -5.70
C PHE A 21 17.89 -24.99 -6.09
N SER A 22 18.36 -25.08 -7.34
CA SER A 22 19.34 -24.13 -7.89
C SER A 22 18.65 -22.81 -8.24
N VAL A 23 18.54 -21.92 -7.25
CA VAL A 23 17.76 -20.67 -7.36
C VAL A 23 18.59 -19.52 -7.94
N SER A 24 18.08 -18.85 -8.97
CA SER A 24 18.71 -17.63 -9.54
C SER A 24 18.52 -16.39 -8.66
N LEU A 25 19.25 -15.29 -8.92
CA LEU A 25 19.06 -14.04 -8.15
C LEU A 25 17.64 -13.46 -8.27
N ILE A 26 17.01 -13.62 -9.43
CA ILE A 26 15.65 -13.14 -9.70
C ILE A 26 14.64 -13.97 -8.88
N GLU A 27 14.77 -15.30 -8.93
CA GLU A 27 13.93 -16.19 -8.13
C GLU A 27 14.15 -15.98 -6.64
N LEU A 28 15.40 -15.79 -6.18
CA LEU A 28 15.70 -15.50 -4.77
C LEU A 28 14.99 -14.23 -4.29
N ALA A 29 14.96 -13.17 -5.11
CA ALA A 29 14.20 -11.97 -4.82
C ALA A 29 12.68 -12.27 -4.71
N LEU A 30 12.11 -13.07 -5.62
CA LEU A 30 10.71 -13.48 -5.50
C LEU A 30 10.44 -14.32 -4.25
N LEU A 31 11.30 -15.29 -3.93
CA LEU A 31 11.17 -16.11 -2.73
C LEU A 31 11.21 -15.26 -1.46
N LEU A 32 12.11 -14.26 -1.39
CA LEU A 32 12.15 -13.31 -0.28
C LEU A 32 10.85 -12.51 -0.18
N ALA A 33 10.32 -12.01 -1.30
CA ALA A 33 9.04 -11.30 -1.30
C ALA A 33 7.88 -12.19 -0.82
N ILE A 34 7.77 -13.40 -1.37
CA ILE A 34 6.66 -14.33 -1.12
C ILE A 34 6.72 -14.87 0.31
N PHE A 35 7.88 -15.33 0.78
CA PHE A 35 8.02 -15.97 2.08
C PHE A 35 8.23 -15.00 3.25
N VAL A 36 8.88 -13.86 3.01
CA VAL A 36 9.26 -12.93 4.08
C VAL A 36 8.42 -11.66 3.99
N TRP A 37 8.56 -10.89 2.91
CA TRP A 37 8.08 -9.52 2.88
C TRP A 37 6.56 -9.41 2.86
N VAL A 38 5.86 -10.17 2.01
CA VAL A 38 4.38 -10.16 1.97
C VAL A 38 3.78 -10.58 3.32
N PRO A 39 4.15 -11.73 3.93
CA PRO A 39 3.64 -12.12 5.24
C PRO A 39 3.95 -11.13 6.38
N VAL A 40 5.16 -10.57 6.40
CA VAL A 40 5.60 -9.62 7.43
C VAL A 40 4.84 -8.29 7.31
N LEU A 41 4.76 -7.74 6.09
CA LEU A 41 4.12 -6.46 5.87
C LEU A 41 2.61 -6.51 6.09
N LEU A 42 1.93 -7.59 5.68
CA LEU A 42 0.50 -7.77 5.96
C LEU A 42 0.18 -7.68 7.46
N HIS A 43 1.09 -8.11 8.34
CA HIS A 43 0.91 -7.97 9.78
C HIS A 43 0.98 -6.51 10.25
N TYR A 44 1.84 -5.68 9.66
CA TYR A 44 2.00 -4.28 10.05
C TYR A 44 0.91 -3.36 9.53
N ILE A 45 0.20 -3.73 8.47
CA ILE A 45 -0.87 -2.90 7.90
C ILE A 45 -2.01 -2.70 8.90
N VAL A 46 -2.41 -3.74 9.62
CA VAL A 46 -3.45 -3.68 10.66
C VAL A 46 -2.97 -4.45 11.89
N PRO A 47 -2.30 -3.78 12.84
CA PRO A 47 -1.74 -4.47 13.99
C PRO A 47 -2.78 -4.93 15.01
N LEU A 48 -3.94 -4.28 15.04
CA LEU A 48 -5.07 -4.61 15.90
C LEU A 48 -6.37 -4.44 15.14
N SER A 49 -7.36 -5.28 15.43
CA SER A 49 -8.64 -5.23 14.74
C SER A 49 -9.29 -3.86 14.89
N THR A 50 -9.65 -3.25 13.76
CA THR A 50 -10.50 -2.06 13.75
C THR A 50 -11.97 -2.49 13.66
N GLY A 51 -12.89 -1.52 13.78
CA GLY A 51 -14.32 -1.74 13.50
C GLY A 51 -14.60 -2.15 12.05
N ILE A 52 -13.65 -1.97 11.13
CA ILE A 52 -13.80 -2.23 9.69
C ILE A 52 -13.68 -3.74 9.42
N SER A 53 -14.64 -4.30 8.67
CA SER A 53 -14.63 -5.72 8.30
C SER A 53 -13.43 -6.10 7.44
N ALA A 54 -13.07 -5.26 6.47
CA ALA A 54 -11.92 -5.49 5.58
C ALA A 54 -10.60 -5.62 6.36
N ASP A 55 -10.42 -4.85 7.43
CA ASP A 55 -9.24 -4.94 8.30
C ASP A 55 -9.18 -6.28 9.05
N ARG A 56 -10.33 -6.79 9.54
CA ARG A 56 -10.41 -8.12 10.17
C ARG A 56 -10.09 -9.24 9.18
N TRP A 57 -10.62 -9.15 7.95
CA TRP A 57 -10.32 -10.09 6.89
C TRP A 57 -8.86 -10.03 6.46
N LEU A 58 -8.24 -8.85 6.43
CA LEU A 58 -6.83 -8.69 6.12
C LEU A 58 -5.93 -9.31 7.20
N ILE A 59 -6.27 -9.13 8.49
CA ILE A 59 -5.60 -9.84 9.59
C ILE A 59 -5.70 -11.35 9.37
N GLN A 60 -6.88 -11.86 9.03
CA GLN A 60 -7.08 -13.29 8.79
C GLN A 60 -6.28 -13.79 7.58
N ALA A 61 -6.29 -13.06 6.46
CA ALA A 61 -5.48 -13.39 5.29
C ALA A 61 -3.98 -13.39 5.62
N GLY A 62 -3.50 -12.40 6.38
CA GLY A 62 -2.14 -12.36 6.91
C GLY A 62 -1.82 -13.54 7.84
N ARG A 63 -2.80 -14.12 8.55
CA ARG A 63 -2.57 -15.33 9.37
C ARG A 63 -2.22 -16.55 8.54
N TRP A 64 -2.87 -16.71 7.39
CA TRP A 64 -2.69 -17.84 6.48
C TRP A 64 -1.70 -17.58 5.35
N SER A 65 -1.12 -16.38 5.28
CA SER A 65 -0.27 -15.96 4.15
C SER A 65 0.89 -16.92 3.88
N LEU A 66 1.52 -17.51 4.92
CA LEU A 66 2.62 -18.47 4.74
C LEU A 66 2.19 -19.77 4.07
N LEU A 67 0.94 -20.22 4.25
CA LEU A 67 0.41 -21.40 3.55
C LEU A 67 0.38 -21.14 2.05
N PHE A 68 -0.18 -20.00 1.63
CA PHE A 68 -0.23 -19.60 0.23
C PHE A 68 1.16 -19.25 -0.31
N ALA A 69 2.05 -18.73 0.53
CA ALA A 69 3.44 -18.46 0.17
C ALA A 69 4.19 -19.75 -0.21
N VAL A 70 3.92 -20.88 0.45
CA VAL A 70 4.50 -22.18 0.05
C VAL A 70 4.05 -22.56 -1.36
N ALA A 71 2.79 -22.35 -1.73
CA ALA A 71 2.35 -22.55 -3.11
C ALA A 71 3.09 -21.61 -4.08
N GLY A 72 3.21 -20.31 -3.75
CA GLY A 72 3.95 -19.35 -4.56
C GLY A 72 5.44 -19.69 -4.73
N GLY A 73 6.12 -20.08 -3.65
CA GLY A 73 7.53 -20.48 -3.70
C GLY A 73 7.76 -21.76 -4.48
N LEU A 74 6.87 -22.76 -4.32
CA LEU A 74 6.91 -23.97 -5.15
C LEU A 74 6.62 -23.66 -6.61
N ALA A 75 5.75 -22.69 -6.89
CA ALA A 75 5.51 -22.24 -8.26
C ALA A 75 6.77 -21.69 -8.92
N VAL A 76 7.58 -20.93 -8.17
CA VAL A 76 8.85 -20.37 -8.65
C VAL A 76 9.84 -21.48 -9.00
N VAL A 77 10.07 -22.44 -8.10
CA VAL A 77 11.14 -23.45 -8.30
C VAL A 77 10.72 -24.66 -9.14
N LEU A 78 9.42 -24.95 -9.24
CA LEU A 78 8.88 -26.04 -10.06
C LEU A 78 8.25 -25.54 -11.37
N GLU A 79 8.28 -24.24 -11.62
CA GLU A 79 7.63 -23.57 -12.76
C GLU A 79 6.17 -24.03 -12.96
N SER A 80 5.43 -24.15 -11.85
CA SER A 80 4.07 -24.70 -11.87
C SER A 80 3.00 -23.61 -11.98
N THR A 81 2.32 -23.56 -13.12
CA THR A 81 1.21 -22.61 -13.37
C THR A 81 0.06 -22.76 -12.37
N ILE A 82 -0.27 -24.00 -11.97
CA ILE A 82 -1.35 -24.26 -11.00
C ILE A 82 -0.99 -23.65 -9.64
N LEU A 83 0.24 -23.88 -9.16
CA LEU A 83 0.72 -23.33 -7.90
C LEU A 83 0.82 -21.79 -7.94
N ALA A 84 1.26 -21.22 -9.07
CA ALA A 84 1.23 -19.78 -9.27
C ALA A 84 -0.21 -19.24 -9.28
N GLY A 85 -1.16 -19.98 -9.83
CA GLY A 85 -2.59 -19.67 -9.78
C GLY A 85 -3.14 -19.61 -8.35
N ILE A 86 -2.72 -20.52 -7.47
CA ILE A 86 -3.08 -20.49 -6.04
C ILE A 86 -2.53 -19.22 -5.37
N TRP A 87 -1.27 -18.84 -5.66
CA TRP A 87 -0.69 -17.59 -5.19
C TRP A 87 -1.43 -16.36 -5.74
N LEU A 88 -1.82 -16.38 -7.02
CA LEU A 88 -2.61 -15.32 -7.65
C LEU A 88 -3.97 -15.16 -6.98
N VAL A 89 -4.69 -16.24 -6.69
CA VAL A 89 -5.97 -16.17 -5.97
C VAL A 89 -5.80 -15.53 -4.60
N PHE A 90 -4.74 -15.90 -3.87
CA PHE A 90 -4.44 -15.26 -2.59
C PHE A 90 -4.15 -13.76 -2.73
N THR A 91 -3.30 -13.36 -3.69
CA THR A 91 -2.98 -11.95 -3.91
C THR A 91 -4.19 -11.16 -4.42
N LEU A 92 -5.08 -11.76 -5.20
CA LEU A 92 -6.37 -11.17 -5.60
C LEU A 92 -7.27 -10.89 -4.39
N VAL A 93 -7.37 -11.82 -3.44
CA VAL A 93 -8.10 -11.59 -2.18
C VAL A 93 -7.51 -10.39 -1.43
N ILE A 94 -6.17 -10.30 -1.34
CA ILE A 94 -5.50 -9.15 -0.73
C ILE A 94 -5.82 -7.83 -1.47
N GLY A 95 -5.79 -7.83 -2.80
CA GLY A 95 -6.13 -6.66 -3.61
C GLY A 95 -7.58 -6.20 -3.43
N VAL A 96 -8.53 -7.13 -3.43
CA VAL A 96 -9.94 -6.83 -3.13
C VAL A 96 -10.09 -6.22 -1.75
N LEU A 97 -9.39 -6.75 -0.74
CA LEU A 97 -9.38 -6.15 0.59
C LEU A 97 -8.78 -4.74 0.57
N GLY A 98 -7.74 -4.48 -0.23
CA GLY A 98 -7.20 -3.13 -0.46
C GLY A 98 -8.25 -2.15 -0.97
N VAL A 99 -9.03 -2.54 -2.00
CA VAL A 99 -10.14 -1.72 -2.52
C VAL A 99 -11.20 -1.49 -1.44
N LEU A 100 -11.64 -2.53 -0.76
CA LEU A 100 -12.66 -2.43 0.29
C LEU A 100 -12.22 -1.56 1.47
N ARG A 101 -10.93 -1.61 1.84
CA ARG A 101 -10.33 -0.70 2.80
C ARG A 101 -10.35 0.72 2.27
N GLN A 102 -9.89 0.97 1.04
CA GLN A 102 -9.84 2.31 0.46
C GLN A 102 -11.20 3.00 0.44
N LEU A 103 -12.27 2.27 0.10
CA LEU A 103 -13.65 2.77 0.14
C LEU A 103 -14.13 3.16 1.55
N ARG A 104 -13.51 2.63 2.61
CA ARG A 104 -13.85 2.95 4.01
C ARG A 104 -12.99 4.04 4.62
N TYR A 105 -11.72 4.13 4.22
CA TYR A 105 -10.78 5.15 4.71
C TYR A 105 -10.87 6.47 3.93
N GLY A 106 -11.42 6.46 2.70
CA GLY A 106 -11.58 7.65 1.85
C GLY A 106 -10.30 8.08 1.15
N LEU A 107 -10.41 9.04 0.23
CA LEU A 107 -9.31 9.43 -0.69
C LEU A 107 -8.34 10.48 -0.11
N PHE A 108 -8.64 11.07 1.05
CA PHE A 108 -7.92 12.23 1.58
C PHE A 108 -6.67 11.89 2.41
N ARG A 109 -6.46 10.62 2.76
CA ARG A 109 -5.31 10.16 3.55
C ARG A 109 -4.32 9.46 2.65
N SER A 110 -3.32 10.19 2.18
CA SER A 110 -2.33 9.66 1.22
C SER A 110 -1.52 8.49 1.78
N GLU A 111 -1.28 8.42 3.10
CA GLU A 111 -0.65 7.26 3.72
C GLU A 111 -1.48 5.97 3.63
N GLU A 112 -2.80 6.06 3.85
CA GLU A 112 -3.70 4.91 3.71
C GLU A 112 -3.93 4.57 2.25
N MET A 113 -4.00 5.58 1.38
CA MET A 113 -4.09 5.40 -0.07
C MET A 113 -2.89 4.57 -0.58
N LEU A 114 -1.67 4.94 -0.22
CA LEU A 114 -0.48 4.20 -0.62
C LEU A 114 -0.53 2.75 -0.14
N ILE A 115 -0.92 2.53 1.11
CA ILE A 115 -1.04 1.18 1.67
C ILE A 115 -2.08 0.37 0.92
N ASN A 116 -3.26 0.92 0.69
CA ASN A 116 -4.35 0.21 0.01
C ASN A 116 -4.02 -0.03 -1.46
N LEU A 117 -3.39 0.94 -2.13
CA LEU A 117 -2.94 0.79 -3.50
C LEU A 117 -1.85 -0.29 -3.63
N ALA A 118 -0.94 -0.38 -2.66
CA ALA A 118 0.04 -1.45 -2.60
C ALA A 118 -0.61 -2.84 -2.55
N LEU A 119 -1.69 -2.98 -1.76
CA LEU A 119 -2.47 -4.22 -1.72
C LEU A 119 -3.11 -4.52 -3.08
N VAL A 120 -3.61 -3.50 -3.79
CA VAL A 120 -4.21 -3.62 -5.13
C VAL A 120 -3.18 -4.00 -6.20
N TYR A 121 -1.94 -3.53 -6.08
CA TYR A 121 -0.87 -3.89 -7.01
C TYR A 121 -0.31 -5.31 -6.82
N LEU A 122 -0.42 -5.87 -5.62
CA LEU A 122 0.10 -7.21 -5.34
C LEU A 122 -0.43 -8.30 -6.29
N PRO A 123 -1.74 -8.38 -6.63
CA PRO A 123 -2.23 -9.34 -7.63
C PRO A 123 -1.64 -9.16 -9.04
N VAL A 124 -1.20 -7.95 -9.41
CA VAL A 124 -0.48 -7.75 -10.68
C VAL A 124 0.83 -8.52 -10.66
N GLY A 125 1.58 -8.47 -9.55
CA GLY A 125 2.77 -9.30 -9.37
C GLY A 125 2.48 -10.81 -9.37
N GLY A 126 1.34 -11.23 -8.80
CA GLY A 126 0.87 -12.61 -8.89
C GLY A 126 0.55 -13.05 -10.33
N GLY A 127 -0.05 -12.15 -11.13
CA GLY A 127 -0.37 -12.41 -12.53
C GLY A 127 0.88 -12.54 -13.38
N TRP A 128 1.85 -11.65 -13.18
CA TRP A 128 3.15 -11.75 -13.83
C TRP A 128 3.90 -13.02 -13.42
N LEU A 129 3.80 -13.49 -12.17
CA LEU A 129 4.36 -14.79 -11.79
C LEU A 129 3.71 -15.94 -12.57
N VAL A 130 2.38 -15.94 -12.76
CA VAL A 130 1.69 -16.94 -13.59
C VAL A 130 2.20 -16.91 -15.03
N LEU A 131 2.37 -15.72 -15.62
CA LEU A 131 2.92 -15.57 -16.97
C LEU A 131 4.37 -16.07 -17.06
N SER A 132 5.19 -15.75 -16.07
CA SER A 132 6.58 -16.20 -15.95
C SER A 132 6.70 -17.72 -15.95
N VAL A 133 5.93 -18.41 -15.09
CA VAL A 133 6.05 -19.87 -14.93
C VAL A 133 5.32 -20.67 -16.00
N SER A 134 4.43 -20.04 -16.78
CA SER A 134 3.70 -20.72 -17.86
C SER A 134 4.44 -20.70 -19.20
N GLY A 135 5.58 -20.02 -19.29
CA GLY A 135 6.29 -19.80 -20.57
C GLY A 135 5.52 -18.89 -21.53
N ALA A 136 4.54 -18.13 -21.02
CA ALA A 136 3.70 -17.23 -21.81
C ALA A 136 4.44 -15.98 -22.33
N SER A 137 5.71 -15.80 -21.96
CA SER A 137 6.60 -14.78 -22.52
C SER A 137 6.65 -14.81 -24.04
N SER A 138 6.57 -16.00 -24.64
CA SER A 138 6.51 -16.19 -26.10
C SER A 138 5.30 -15.51 -26.78
N TRP A 139 4.25 -15.18 -26.03
CA TRP A 139 3.07 -14.46 -26.52
C TRP A 139 3.11 -12.96 -26.23
N LEU A 140 4.14 -12.51 -25.53
CA LEU A 140 4.34 -11.12 -25.15
C LEU A 140 5.49 -10.51 -25.97
N PRO A 141 5.51 -9.18 -26.15
CA PRO A 141 6.62 -8.50 -26.82
C PRO A 141 7.86 -8.37 -25.93
N TYR A 142 7.99 -9.19 -24.88
CA TYR A 142 9.02 -9.06 -23.84
C TYR A 142 9.83 -10.35 -23.72
N SER A 143 11.12 -10.23 -23.37
CA SER A 143 11.95 -11.40 -23.04
C SER A 143 11.53 -12.05 -21.73
N ASP A 144 11.82 -13.35 -21.57
CA ASP A 144 11.52 -14.10 -20.33
C ASP A 144 12.02 -13.39 -19.07
N VAL A 145 13.24 -12.85 -19.14
CA VAL A 145 13.86 -12.13 -18.02
C VAL A 145 13.04 -10.88 -17.66
N ILE A 146 12.51 -10.14 -18.64
CA ILE A 146 11.66 -8.98 -18.38
C ILE A 146 10.36 -9.42 -17.68
N VAL A 147 9.70 -10.49 -18.14
CA VAL A 147 8.47 -11.00 -17.53
C VAL A 147 8.69 -11.37 -16.05
N TRP A 148 9.76 -12.09 -15.74
CA TRP A 148 10.15 -12.40 -14.36
C TRP A 148 10.49 -11.15 -13.53
N LEU A 149 11.23 -10.19 -14.10
CA LEU A 149 11.54 -8.93 -13.43
C LEU A 149 10.31 -8.07 -13.18
N THR A 150 9.28 -8.14 -14.03
CA THR A 150 8.01 -7.45 -13.78
C THR A 150 7.29 -8.06 -12.58
N ALA A 151 7.29 -9.39 -12.42
CA ALA A 151 6.76 -10.03 -11.22
C ALA A 151 7.50 -9.54 -9.95
N VAL A 152 8.84 -9.46 -9.99
CA VAL A 152 9.65 -8.89 -8.90
C VAL A 152 9.26 -7.43 -8.63
N HIS A 153 9.18 -6.60 -9.68
CA HIS A 153 8.92 -5.17 -9.56
C HIS A 153 7.60 -4.88 -8.84
N PHE A 154 6.54 -5.63 -9.13
CA PHE A 154 5.26 -5.46 -8.46
C PHE A 154 5.27 -5.91 -6.98
N HIS A 155 6.05 -6.94 -6.62
CA HIS A 155 6.21 -7.34 -5.22
C HIS A 155 7.07 -6.37 -4.39
N TYR A 156 7.98 -5.63 -5.04
CA TYR A 156 8.89 -4.70 -4.36
C TYR A 156 8.51 -3.24 -4.52
N ALA A 157 8.63 -2.68 -5.73
CA ALA A 157 8.39 -1.26 -5.97
C ALA A 157 6.92 -0.87 -5.80
N SER A 158 5.99 -1.78 -6.12
CA SER A 158 4.54 -1.50 -6.02
C SER A 158 3.93 -1.93 -4.69
N PHE A 159 4.42 -3.03 -4.10
CA PHE A 159 3.94 -3.50 -2.80
C PHE A 159 4.83 -3.02 -1.64
N LEU A 160 6.06 -3.53 -1.52
CA LEU A 160 6.93 -3.24 -0.37
C LEU A 160 7.15 -1.73 -0.16
N LEU A 161 7.62 -1.01 -1.19
CA LEU A 161 7.95 0.41 -1.09
C LEU A 161 6.75 1.25 -0.66
N LEU A 162 5.58 1.03 -1.29
CA LEU A 162 4.38 1.79 -0.99
C LEU A 162 3.85 1.49 0.43
N ILE A 163 3.92 0.22 0.87
CA ILE A 163 3.60 -0.14 2.26
C ILE A 163 4.55 0.56 3.24
N ILE A 164 5.87 0.49 3.01
CA ILE A 164 6.86 1.13 3.89
C ILE A 164 6.62 2.64 3.97
N ALA A 165 6.46 3.31 2.82
CA ALA A 165 6.23 4.74 2.76
C ALA A 165 4.93 5.14 3.48
N GLY A 166 3.83 4.42 3.23
CA GLY A 166 2.56 4.66 3.88
C GLY A 166 2.60 4.39 5.39
N LEU A 167 3.18 3.27 5.84
CA LEU A 167 3.31 2.96 7.27
C LEU A 167 4.18 3.99 8.00
N TYR A 168 5.27 4.44 7.37
CA TYR A 168 6.13 5.46 7.92
C TYR A 168 5.38 6.78 8.12
N VAL A 169 4.61 7.23 7.11
CA VAL A 169 3.85 8.48 7.22
C VAL A 169 2.66 8.36 8.15
N ARG A 170 2.02 7.20 8.22
CA ARG A 170 0.99 6.92 9.24
C ARG A 170 1.55 7.11 10.64
N HIS A 171 2.73 6.57 10.91
CA HIS A 171 3.42 6.79 12.19
C HIS A 171 3.77 8.26 12.42
N LEU A 172 4.29 8.93 11.40
CA LEU A 172 4.64 10.34 11.45
C LEU A 172 3.43 11.21 11.83
N ARG A 173 2.29 10.99 11.17
CA ARG A 173 1.05 11.75 11.37
C ARG A 173 0.51 11.64 12.80
N GLN A 174 0.72 10.51 13.46
CA GLN A 174 0.32 10.31 14.87
C GLN A 174 1.18 11.10 15.86
N LYS A 175 2.36 11.57 15.44
CA LYS A 175 3.31 12.27 16.30
C LYS A 175 3.44 13.75 15.95
N ARG A 176 3.27 14.12 14.68
CA ARG A 176 3.40 15.50 14.19
C ARG A 176 2.78 15.68 12.81
N SER A 177 2.74 16.92 12.33
CA SER A 177 2.32 17.27 10.99
C SER A 177 3.20 16.64 9.91
N VAL A 178 2.56 16.14 8.87
CA VAL A 178 3.23 15.62 7.67
C VAL A 178 3.71 16.81 6.81
N PRO A 179 4.93 16.79 6.26
CA PRO A 179 5.46 17.91 5.47
C PRO A 179 4.66 18.16 4.18
N ILE A 180 4.65 19.40 3.73
CA ILE A 180 3.94 19.84 2.51
C ILE A 180 4.41 19.12 1.23
N VAL A 181 5.65 18.61 1.23
CA VAL A 181 6.22 17.86 0.11
C VAL A 181 5.61 16.47 -0.06
N TRP A 182 4.94 15.95 0.98
CA TRP A 182 4.49 14.56 0.99
C TRP A 182 3.34 14.27 0.02
N PRO A 183 2.23 15.02 -0.04
CA PRO A 183 1.14 14.71 -0.96
C PRO A 183 1.56 14.54 -2.44
N PRO A 184 2.38 15.44 -3.04
CA PRO A 184 2.85 15.22 -4.40
C PRO A 184 3.78 14.01 -4.52
N LEU A 185 4.70 13.80 -3.57
CA LEU A 185 5.56 12.61 -3.56
C LEU A 185 4.74 11.32 -3.48
N ALA A 186 3.75 11.26 -2.58
CA ALA A 186 2.87 10.11 -2.44
C ALA A 186 2.11 9.81 -3.74
N SER A 187 1.63 10.86 -4.42
CA SER A 187 0.94 10.72 -5.70
C SER A 187 1.87 10.16 -6.78
N MET A 188 3.11 10.65 -6.86
CA MET A 188 4.11 10.14 -7.81
C MET A 188 4.54 8.70 -7.49
N LEU A 189 4.72 8.36 -6.21
CA LEU A 189 4.98 6.98 -5.77
C LEU A 189 3.83 6.05 -6.17
N ALA A 190 2.59 6.50 -6.01
CA ALA A 190 1.39 5.73 -6.33
C ALA A 190 1.29 5.38 -7.83
N ILE A 191 1.55 6.35 -8.72
CA ILE A 191 1.44 6.16 -10.17
C ILE A 191 2.71 5.58 -10.81
N GLY A 192 3.84 5.66 -10.12
CA GLY A 192 5.15 5.26 -10.61
C GLY A 192 5.20 3.89 -11.29
N PRO A 193 4.70 2.81 -10.66
CA PRO A 193 4.65 1.50 -11.30
C PRO A 193 3.93 1.46 -12.65
N VAL A 194 2.84 2.24 -12.79
CA VAL A 194 2.09 2.34 -14.04
C VAL A 194 2.90 3.10 -15.10
N LEU A 195 3.58 4.18 -14.72
CA LEU A 195 4.44 4.93 -15.63
C LEU A 195 5.60 4.08 -16.14
N ILE A 196 6.22 3.26 -15.28
CA ILE A 196 7.28 2.34 -15.69
C ILE A 196 6.75 1.27 -16.64
N ALA A 197 5.57 0.70 -16.38
CA ALA A 197 4.96 -0.27 -17.28
C ALA A 197 4.72 0.32 -18.69
N ILE A 198 4.18 1.55 -18.75
CA ILE A 198 4.01 2.29 -20.02
C ILE A 198 5.37 2.54 -20.69
N GLY A 199 6.38 2.93 -19.92
CA GLY A 199 7.73 3.17 -20.43
C GLY A 199 8.34 1.93 -21.07
N ILE A 200 8.28 0.79 -20.39
CA ILE A 200 8.81 -0.50 -20.88
C ILE A 200 8.06 -0.95 -22.15
N ASP A 201 6.74 -0.75 -22.19
CA ASP A 201 5.93 -1.12 -23.35
C ASP A 201 6.25 -0.28 -24.60
N GLN A 202 6.48 1.02 -24.43
CA GLN A 202 6.71 1.94 -25.54
C GLN A 202 8.19 2.06 -25.94
N GLY A 203 9.11 1.78 -25.02
CA GLY A 203 10.55 1.89 -25.23
C GLY A 203 11.09 3.33 -25.32
N PRO A 204 12.38 3.50 -25.67
CA PRO A 204 13.01 4.82 -25.79
C PRO A 204 12.42 5.66 -26.94
N PRO A 205 12.30 6.99 -26.78
CA PRO A 205 12.79 7.80 -25.67
C PRO A 205 11.81 7.92 -24.49
N LEU A 206 10.56 7.48 -24.66
CA LEU A 206 9.51 7.66 -23.64
C LEU A 206 9.89 6.94 -22.34
N GLU A 207 10.43 5.73 -22.43
CA GLU A 207 10.94 4.97 -21.28
C GLU A 207 11.88 5.82 -20.42
N PHE A 208 12.89 6.45 -21.03
CA PHE A 208 13.89 7.25 -20.31
C PHE A 208 13.24 8.40 -19.54
N TYR A 209 12.33 9.15 -20.15
CA TYR A 209 11.66 10.27 -19.49
C TYR A 209 10.75 9.81 -18.34
N LEU A 210 10.02 8.70 -18.51
CA LEU A 210 9.17 8.15 -17.45
C LEU A 210 9.98 7.55 -16.30
N VAL A 211 11.11 6.90 -16.61
CA VAL A 211 12.08 6.40 -15.60
C VAL A 211 12.67 7.55 -14.81
N VAL A 212 13.14 8.62 -15.46
CA VAL A 212 13.67 9.81 -14.79
C VAL A 212 12.60 10.47 -13.91
N PHE A 213 11.39 10.64 -14.44
CA PHE A 213 10.29 11.24 -13.69
C PHE A 213 9.95 10.45 -12.43
N TYR A 214 9.85 9.11 -12.53
CA TYR A 214 9.61 8.28 -11.36
C TYR A 214 10.81 8.28 -10.40
N TRP A 215 12.03 8.23 -10.92
CA TRP A 215 13.25 8.31 -10.11
C TRP A 215 13.32 9.61 -9.30
N LEU A 216 12.88 10.75 -9.85
CA LEU A 216 12.82 12.00 -9.09
C LEU A 216 11.91 11.90 -7.86
N ALA A 217 10.81 11.14 -7.94
CA ALA A 217 9.96 10.87 -6.78
C ALA A 217 10.66 9.96 -5.76
N LEU A 218 11.33 8.90 -6.24
CA LEU A 218 12.10 7.98 -5.38
C LEU A 218 13.26 8.71 -4.68
N ALA A 219 13.96 9.57 -5.41
CA ALA A 219 15.05 10.39 -4.89
C ALA A 219 14.52 11.43 -3.90
N GLY A 220 13.43 12.12 -4.22
CA GLY A 220 12.75 13.06 -3.32
C GLY A 220 12.32 12.39 -2.01
N PHE A 221 11.69 11.20 -2.10
CA PHE A 221 11.35 10.40 -0.93
C PHE A 221 12.60 10.01 -0.13
N SER A 222 13.66 9.51 -0.78
CA SER A 222 14.89 9.08 -0.13
C SER A 222 15.60 10.23 0.59
N VAL A 223 15.75 11.37 -0.07
CA VAL A 223 16.38 12.58 0.49
C VAL A 223 15.56 13.09 1.68
N TRP A 224 14.23 13.17 1.52
CA TRP A 224 13.35 13.55 2.61
C TRP A 224 13.48 12.59 3.79
N TRP A 225 13.43 11.28 3.54
CA TRP A 225 13.52 10.24 4.57
C TRP A 225 14.87 10.29 5.29
N PHE A 226 15.98 10.50 4.57
CA PHE A 226 17.30 10.71 5.15
C PHE A 226 17.35 11.94 6.07
N ILE A 227 16.89 13.10 5.59
CA ILE A 227 16.84 14.33 6.39
C ILE A 227 15.99 14.10 7.63
N ASP A 228 14.86 13.41 7.47
CA ASP A 228 13.97 13.15 8.58
C ASP A 228 14.64 12.26 9.64
N ALA A 229 15.37 11.23 9.24
CA ALA A 229 16.14 10.37 10.15
C ALA A 229 17.10 11.19 11.04
N THR A 230 17.72 12.23 10.49
CA THR A 230 18.63 13.10 11.26
C THR A 230 17.91 14.04 12.23
N ARG A 231 16.63 14.35 12.00
CA ARG A 231 15.86 15.32 12.80
C ARG A 231 14.94 14.70 13.85
N ARG A 232 14.65 13.40 13.73
CA ARG A 232 13.78 12.67 14.68
C ARG A 232 14.46 12.52 16.04
N THR A 233 13.78 12.95 17.09
CA THR A 233 14.21 12.80 18.50
C THR A 233 13.47 11.68 19.22
N ASP A 234 12.35 11.22 18.67
CA ASP A 234 11.51 10.15 19.19
C ASP A 234 11.97 8.73 18.77
N LEU A 235 12.94 8.65 17.86
CA LEU A 235 13.58 7.40 17.44
C LEU A 235 14.92 7.22 18.16
N THR A 236 15.28 5.97 18.45
CA THR A 236 16.60 5.65 19.01
C THR A 236 17.72 5.98 18.01
N GLY A 237 18.94 6.24 18.50
CA GLY A 237 20.09 6.54 17.65
C GLY A 237 20.35 5.46 16.59
N TRP A 238 20.21 4.19 16.94
CA TRP A 238 20.40 3.08 16.00
C TRP A 238 19.34 3.07 14.88
N VAL A 239 18.07 3.35 15.18
CA VAL A 239 17.00 3.37 14.16
C VAL A 239 17.24 4.50 13.17
N ARG A 240 17.68 5.66 13.66
CA ARG A 240 18.03 6.80 12.81
C ARG A 240 19.15 6.45 11.84
N VAL A 241 20.18 5.73 12.30
CA VAL A 241 21.26 5.23 11.42
C VAL A 241 20.72 4.25 10.39
N VAL A 242 19.95 3.24 10.81
CA VAL A 242 19.35 2.24 9.91
C VAL A 242 18.47 2.90 8.85
N MET A 243 17.64 3.86 9.25
CA MET A 243 16.77 4.63 8.37
C MET A 243 17.56 5.48 7.36
N ALA A 244 18.59 6.19 7.82
CA ALA A 244 19.48 6.97 6.96
C ALA A 244 20.23 6.07 5.96
N SER A 245 20.74 4.91 6.41
CA SER A 245 21.38 3.92 5.55
C SER A 245 20.42 3.35 4.51
N ALA A 246 19.18 3.04 4.89
CA ALA A 246 18.16 2.55 3.96
C ALA A 246 17.89 3.57 2.84
N ALA A 247 17.74 4.85 3.20
CA ALA A 247 17.53 5.93 2.25
C ALA A 247 18.71 6.09 1.26
N LEU A 248 19.95 6.03 1.75
CA LEU A 248 21.15 6.10 0.91
C LEU A 248 21.28 4.90 -0.03
N VAL A 249 21.09 3.68 0.48
CA VAL A 249 21.13 2.47 -0.34
C VAL A 249 20.08 2.54 -1.44
N PHE A 250 18.86 2.95 -1.10
CA PHE A 250 17.77 3.06 -2.08
C PHE A 250 18.07 4.12 -3.15
N LEU A 251 18.55 5.30 -2.75
CA LEU A 251 18.92 6.38 -3.67
C LEU A 251 20.01 5.93 -4.65
N CYS A 252 21.11 5.39 -4.12
CA CYS A 252 22.25 4.96 -4.94
C CYS A 252 21.85 3.85 -5.92
N THR A 253 21.18 2.81 -5.43
CA THR A 253 20.83 1.64 -6.26
C THR A 253 19.72 1.94 -7.26
N SER A 254 18.73 2.78 -6.91
CA SER A 254 17.68 3.20 -7.86
C SER A 254 18.23 4.08 -8.99
N SER A 255 19.35 4.77 -8.77
CA SER A 255 19.99 5.60 -9.80
C SER A 255 20.54 4.80 -10.98
N PHE A 256 20.82 3.50 -10.80
CA PHE A 256 21.18 2.61 -11.91
C PHE A 256 20.05 2.46 -12.95
N SER A 257 18.78 2.59 -12.56
CA SER A 257 17.66 2.53 -13.52
C SER A 257 17.71 3.69 -14.52
N VAL A 258 18.14 4.88 -14.08
CA VAL A 258 18.32 6.05 -14.94
C VAL A 258 19.49 5.81 -15.89
N LEU A 259 20.61 5.27 -15.40
CA LEU A 259 21.77 4.95 -16.25
C LEU A 259 21.46 3.88 -17.29
N TYR A 260 20.69 2.85 -16.90
CA TYR A 260 20.21 1.81 -17.81
C TYR A 260 19.35 2.40 -18.92
N SER A 261 18.30 3.16 -18.57
CA SER A 261 17.38 3.72 -19.57
C SER A 261 18.03 4.82 -20.42
N TYR A 262 18.99 5.57 -19.87
CA TYR A 262 19.83 6.49 -20.64
C TYR A 262 20.72 5.76 -21.65
N GLY A 263 21.28 4.60 -21.27
CA GLY A 263 22.05 3.75 -22.17
C GLY A 263 21.22 3.24 -23.34
N LEU A 264 19.97 2.82 -23.08
CA LEU A 264 19.01 2.45 -24.12
C LEU A 264 18.67 3.63 -25.04
N TYR A 265 18.41 4.81 -24.45
CA TYR A 265 18.08 6.03 -25.21
C TYR A 265 19.21 6.48 -26.13
N THR A 266 20.47 6.39 -25.68
CA THR A 266 21.65 6.83 -26.44
C THR A 266 22.26 5.74 -27.31
N GLY A 267 21.77 4.50 -27.22
CA GLY A 267 22.36 3.33 -27.90
C GLY A 267 23.73 2.91 -27.35
N THR A 268 24.17 3.48 -26.21
CA THR A 268 25.45 3.15 -25.56
C THR A 268 25.18 2.48 -24.22
N MET A 269 25.28 1.15 -24.17
CA MET A 269 24.98 0.39 -22.95
C MET A 269 26.02 0.66 -21.84
N ILE A 270 25.62 1.45 -20.84
CA ILE A 270 26.41 1.75 -19.63
C ILE A 270 26.16 0.70 -18.54
N VAL A 271 24.90 0.32 -18.38
CA VAL A 271 24.40 -0.65 -17.39
C VAL A 271 23.58 -1.67 -18.15
N ASP A 272 23.89 -2.96 -18.01
CA ASP A 272 23.15 -4.06 -18.61
C ASP A 272 22.18 -4.72 -17.62
N ILE A 273 21.40 -5.70 -18.10
CA ILE A 273 20.40 -6.40 -17.28
C ILE A 273 21.06 -7.16 -16.11
N PRO A 274 22.13 -7.96 -16.30
CA PRO A 274 22.83 -8.60 -15.18
C PRO A 274 23.31 -7.62 -14.10
N TRP A 275 23.83 -6.45 -14.49
CA TRP A 275 24.22 -5.39 -13.55
C TRP A 275 23.01 -4.84 -12.80
N MET A 276 21.91 -4.55 -13.51
CA MET A 276 20.65 -4.13 -12.89
C MET A 276 20.13 -5.15 -11.88
N VAL A 277 20.11 -6.44 -12.24
CA VAL A 277 19.66 -7.51 -11.34
C VAL A 277 20.52 -7.56 -10.07
N THR A 278 21.84 -7.42 -10.21
CA THR A 278 22.77 -7.53 -9.09
C THR A 278 22.73 -6.31 -8.17
N TRP A 279 22.95 -5.12 -8.73
CA TRP A 279 23.17 -3.91 -7.91
C TRP A 279 21.91 -3.12 -7.62
N HIS A 280 20.93 -3.13 -8.54
CA HIS A 280 19.64 -2.52 -8.29
C HIS A 280 18.67 -3.52 -7.65
N GLY A 281 18.45 -4.68 -8.28
CA GLY A 281 17.50 -5.70 -7.85
C GLY A 281 17.86 -6.32 -6.51
N ALA A 282 18.98 -7.04 -6.43
CA ALA A 282 19.33 -7.84 -5.26
C ALA A 282 19.58 -6.98 -4.01
N MET A 283 20.26 -5.84 -4.14
CA MET A 283 20.46 -4.90 -3.03
C MET A 283 19.15 -4.34 -2.48
N ASN A 284 18.18 -4.04 -3.35
CA ASN A 284 16.88 -3.57 -2.89
C ASN A 284 16.04 -4.71 -2.28
N ALA A 285 16.10 -5.90 -2.88
CA ALA A 285 15.38 -7.08 -2.43
C ALA A 285 15.82 -7.58 -1.05
N THR A 286 17.09 -7.32 -0.69
CA THR A 286 17.72 -7.77 0.56
C THR A 286 17.94 -6.60 1.51
N VAL A 287 18.95 -5.76 1.26
CA VAL A 287 19.45 -4.72 2.18
C VAL A 287 18.39 -3.65 2.43
N PHE A 288 17.88 -2.99 1.38
CA PHE A 288 16.86 -1.94 1.55
C PHE A 288 15.60 -2.48 2.24
N SER A 289 15.11 -3.63 1.79
CA SER A 289 13.91 -4.27 2.34
C SER A 289 14.08 -4.63 3.82
N LEU A 290 15.24 -5.19 4.20
CA LEU A 290 15.53 -5.48 5.61
C LEU A 290 15.60 -4.21 6.46
N LEU A 291 16.36 -3.21 6.04
CA LEU A 291 16.55 -1.97 6.81
C LEU A 291 15.23 -1.23 6.98
N THR A 292 14.39 -1.14 5.94
CA THR A 292 13.08 -0.49 6.01
C THR A 292 12.13 -1.21 6.96
N VAL A 293 12.08 -2.54 6.94
CA VAL A 293 11.26 -3.33 7.87
C VAL A 293 11.72 -3.17 9.31
N LEU A 294 13.03 -3.06 9.58
CA LEU A 294 13.56 -2.78 10.91
C LEU A 294 13.11 -1.39 11.42
N VAL A 295 13.06 -0.38 10.55
CA VAL A 295 12.53 0.95 10.89
C VAL A 295 11.04 0.84 11.24
N ILE A 296 10.24 0.14 10.42
CA ILE A 296 8.79 -0.02 10.66
C ILE A 296 8.49 -0.83 11.92
N TRP A 297 9.32 -1.83 12.25
CA TRP A 297 9.17 -2.61 13.47
C TRP A 297 9.23 -1.71 14.72
N GLN A 298 10.10 -0.70 14.73
CA GLN A 298 10.17 0.28 15.81
C GLN A 298 9.11 1.38 15.68
N ALA A 299 8.83 1.85 14.47
CA ALA A 299 7.89 2.94 14.17
C ALA A 299 6.43 2.49 14.12
N HIS A 300 6.05 1.51 14.94
CA HIS A 300 4.74 0.88 14.88
C HIS A 300 3.60 1.91 15.06
N ALA A 301 2.62 1.92 14.16
CA ALA A 301 1.52 2.87 14.15
C ALA A 301 0.19 2.21 13.86
N ARG A 302 -0.86 2.69 14.54
CA ARG A 302 -2.23 2.18 14.34
C ARG A 302 -2.87 2.90 13.15
N PRO A 303 -3.75 2.25 12.37
CA PRO A 303 -4.59 2.98 11.45
C PRO A 303 -5.40 4.02 12.23
N ASP A 304 -5.31 5.28 11.83
CA ASP A 304 -6.17 6.31 12.40
C ASP A 304 -7.50 6.28 11.64
N VAL A 305 -8.51 5.71 12.29
CA VAL A 305 -9.80 5.41 11.69
C VAL A 305 -10.74 6.55 12.05
N HIS A 306 -10.84 7.56 11.19
CA HIS A 306 -12.06 8.37 11.12
C HIS A 306 -13.03 7.63 10.23
N THR A 307 -13.66 6.57 10.78
CA THR A 307 -14.73 5.90 10.06
C THR A 307 -15.79 6.93 9.74
N ILE A 308 -16.19 7.00 8.47
CA ILE A 308 -17.53 7.47 8.17
C ILE A 308 -18.46 6.48 8.88
N GLU A 309 -19.05 6.90 10.00
CA GLU A 309 -20.06 6.12 10.71
C GLU A 309 -21.30 6.05 9.82
N VAL A 310 -21.33 5.03 8.95
CA VAL A 310 -22.52 4.75 8.16
C VAL A 310 -23.55 4.17 9.11
N SER A 311 -24.62 4.93 9.36
CA SER A 311 -25.75 4.51 10.18
C SER A 311 -26.17 3.07 9.84
N ARG A 312 -26.45 2.26 10.89
CA ARG A 312 -27.01 0.91 10.74
C ARG A 312 -28.49 0.91 10.40
N LEU A 313 -29.11 2.09 10.37
CA LEU A 313 -30.49 2.24 9.95
C LEU A 313 -30.58 1.84 8.47
N ARG A 314 -31.35 0.78 8.23
CA ARG A 314 -31.65 0.25 6.90
C ARG A 314 -33.16 0.24 6.78
N THR A 315 -33.66 0.93 5.78
CA THR A 315 -35.08 0.92 5.42
C THR A 315 -35.20 0.52 3.96
N ARG A 316 -36.22 -0.26 3.62
CA ARG A 316 -36.50 -0.70 2.26
C ARG A 316 -37.71 0.09 1.75
N GLY A 317 -37.55 0.83 0.66
CA GLY A 317 -38.63 1.56 0.00
C GLY A 317 -38.87 3.00 0.48
N TYR A 318 -38.90 3.27 1.79
CA TYR A 318 -39.19 4.61 2.31
C TYR A 318 -38.14 5.10 3.31
N VAL A 319 -37.52 6.25 3.00
CA VAL A 319 -36.60 6.96 3.90
C VAL A 319 -37.39 8.08 4.58
N GLY A 320 -37.63 7.96 5.88
CA GLY A 320 -38.38 8.95 6.66
C GLY A 320 -38.64 8.46 8.10
N ASP A 321 -39.60 9.08 8.77
CA ASP A 321 -39.98 8.83 10.17
C ASP A 321 -40.88 7.58 10.35
N LYS A 322 -41.53 7.11 9.29
CA LYS A 322 -42.42 5.93 9.34
C LYS A 322 -41.82 4.70 10.04
N PRO A 323 -40.57 4.25 9.75
CA PRO A 323 -39.98 3.10 10.45
C PRO A 323 -39.79 3.35 11.95
N ILE A 324 -39.53 4.60 12.36
CA ILE A 324 -39.39 5.01 13.76
C ILE A 324 -40.76 5.00 14.46
N GLN A 325 -41.81 5.43 13.76
CA GLN A 325 -43.18 5.51 14.29
C GLN A 325 -43.92 4.16 14.28
N SER A 326 -43.57 3.26 13.35
CA SER A 326 -44.23 1.96 13.16
C SER A 326 -43.96 0.92 14.26
N GLY A 327 -43.08 1.23 15.23
CA GLY A 327 -42.75 0.32 16.33
C GLY A 327 -41.79 -0.80 15.94
N ASP A 328 -41.26 -0.80 14.71
CA ASP A 328 -40.23 -1.75 14.25
C ASP A 328 -38.94 -1.68 15.11
N TRP A 329 -38.72 -0.58 15.85
CA TRP A 329 -37.56 -0.36 16.70
C TRP A 329 -37.97 -0.28 18.19
N PRO A 330 -37.11 -0.73 19.14
CA PRO A 330 -37.47 -0.82 20.56
C PRO A 330 -37.97 0.52 21.11
N PRO A 331 -39.07 0.57 21.87
CA PRO A 331 -39.58 1.81 22.45
C PRO A 331 -38.55 2.37 23.44
N GLY A 332 -37.89 3.44 23.02
CA GLY A 332 -37.06 4.33 23.82
C GLY A 332 -37.46 5.76 23.53
N THR A 333 -37.03 6.71 24.34
CA THR A 333 -37.28 8.16 24.14
C THR A 333 -36.58 8.67 22.88
N HIS A 334 -37.07 8.30 21.71
CA HIS A 334 -36.50 8.61 20.40
C HIS A 334 -37.00 9.97 19.93
N ARG A 335 -36.51 11.05 20.53
CA ARG A 335 -36.43 12.30 19.75
C ARG A 335 -35.31 12.10 18.73
N ALA A 336 -35.60 12.32 17.45
CA ALA A 336 -34.61 12.20 16.39
C ALA A 336 -33.53 13.28 16.59
N LYS A 337 -32.40 12.90 17.18
CA LYS A 337 -31.22 13.76 17.33
C LYS A 337 -30.18 13.32 16.30
N LEU A 338 -29.54 14.28 15.63
CA LEU A 338 -28.39 13.98 14.78
C LEU A 338 -27.13 13.74 15.63
N VAL A 339 -27.04 14.44 16.78
CA VAL A 339 -25.94 14.31 17.75
C VAL A 339 -26.51 14.11 19.15
N HIS A 340 -26.15 13.01 19.81
CA HIS A 340 -26.56 12.71 21.18
C HIS A 340 -25.67 13.36 22.24
N ASP A 341 -24.38 13.46 21.96
CA ASP A 341 -23.36 13.95 22.87
C ASP A 341 -22.36 14.81 22.10
N TRP A 342 -22.43 16.12 22.33
CA TRP A 342 -21.64 17.13 21.64
C TRP A 342 -20.14 17.04 21.99
N HIS A 343 -19.81 16.54 23.18
CA HIS A 343 -18.41 16.42 23.64
C HIS A 343 -17.59 15.41 22.82
N ARG A 344 -18.24 14.58 22.00
CA ARG A 344 -17.55 13.63 21.10
C ARG A 344 -17.03 14.25 19.81
N PHE A 345 -17.58 15.39 19.41
CA PHE A 345 -17.30 16.00 18.10
C PHE A 345 -16.44 17.26 18.19
N VAL A 346 -16.42 17.89 19.36
CA VAL A 346 -15.68 19.12 19.60
C VAL A 346 -14.76 18.82 20.78
N GLY A 347 -13.45 18.77 20.54
CA GLY A 347 -12.48 18.86 21.64
C GLY A 347 -12.67 20.18 22.39
N ASP A 348 -11.92 20.44 23.47
CA ASP A 348 -12.10 21.62 24.35
C ASP A 348 -11.85 23.02 23.70
N SER A 349 -12.18 23.21 22.42
CA SER A 349 -12.05 24.45 21.66
C SER A 349 -13.42 25.09 21.38
N GLU A 350 -13.67 26.13 22.17
CA GLU A 350 -14.41 27.37 21.95
C GLU A 350 -15.19 27.63 20.64
N THR A 351 -16.43 28.11 20.85
CA THR A 351 -17.27 28.96 19.97
C THR A 351 -18.00 28.33 18.78
N MET A 352 -18.74 27.25 19.01
CA MET A 352 -19.81 26.87 18.09
C MET A 352 -21.11 27.62 18.40
N HIS A 353 -21.69 28.29 17.40
CA HIS A 353 -22.90 29.10 17.59
C HIS A 353 -24.07 28.25 18.13
N PRO A 354 -24.83 28.71 19.16
CA PRO A 354 -25.87 27.92 19.81
C PRO A 354 -26.94 27.35 18.86
N ASN A 355 -27.28 28.08 17.80
CA ASN A 355 -28.23 27.59 16.79
C ASN A 355 -27.71 26.37 16.01
N ILE A 356 -26.39 26.26 15.78
CA ILE A 356 -25.85 25.08 15.11
C ILE A 356 -25.90 23.89 16.06
N GLN A 357 -25.55 24.09 17.33
CA GLN A 357 -25.69 23.05 18.36
C GLN A 357 -27.14 22.56 18.48
N LYS A 358 -28.08 23.50 18.51
CA LYS A 358 -29.52 23.23 18.59
C LYS A 358 -30.05 22.53 17.33
N PHE A 359 -29.58 22.89 16.13
CA PHE A 359 -29.93 22.18 14.89
C PHE A 359 -29.58 20.69 14.94
N TYR A 360 -28.38 20.33 15.40
CA TYR A 360 -28.00 18.91 15.49
C TYR A 360 -28.66 18.18 16.68
N ALA A 361 -29.01 18.91 17.74
CA ALA A 361 -29.70 18.35 18.90
C ALA A 361 -31.22 18.18 18.72
N ASP A 362 -31.84 19.03 17.89
CA ASP A 362 -33.27 19.04 17.60
C ASP A 362 -33.56 19.51 16.17
N PRO A 363 -33.19 18.72 15.14
CA PRO A 363 -33.33 19.10 13.74
C PRO A 363 -34.79 19.31 13.33
N GLN A 364 -35.74 18.71 14.04
CA GLN A 364 -37.18 18.86 13.78
C GLN A 364 -37.69 20.28 14.05
N SER A 365 -36.95 21.09 14.82
CA SER A 365 -37.28 22.49 15.09
C SER A 365 -36.86 23.46 13.97
N TYR A 366 -36.24 22.96 12.90
CA TYR A 366 -35.74 23.76 11.78
C TYR A 366 -36.39 23.32 10.46
N ASN A 367 -36.73 24.30 9.62
CA ASN A 367 -37.09 24.05 8.23
C ASN A 367 -35.90 24.32 7.33
N MET A 368 -35.54 23.35 6.48
CA MET A 368 -34.54 23.54 5.44
C MET A 368 -35.21 24.13 4.19
N GLN A 369 -34.77 25.33 3.79
CA GLN A 369 -35.05 25.89 2.47
C GLN A 369 -33.75 25.89 1.69
N ALA A 370 -33.74 25.25 0.53
CA ALA A 370 -32.60 25.28 -0.37
C ALA A 370 -32.95 26.17 -1.56
N ASP A 371 -32.22 27.27 -1.72
CA ASP A 371 -32.21 28.04 -2.96
C ASP A 371 -31.11 27.46 -3.85
N VAL A 372 -31.51 26.70 -4.86
CA VAL A 372 -30.57 25.95 -5.70
C VAL A 372 -30.35 26.72 -6.98
N GLN A 373 -29.19 27.35 -7.09
CA GLN A 373 -28.70 27.90 -8.35
C GLN A 373 -27.94 26.82 -9.11
N TRP A 374 -28.61 26.21 -10.08
CA TRP A 374 -27.98 25.25 -10.97
C TRP A 374 -26.99 25.93 -11.91
N ALA A 375 -25.81 25.33 -12.08
CA ALA A 375 -24.88 25.73 -13.13
C ALA A 375 -25.51 25.51 -14.53
N ALA A 376 -25.08 26.31 -15.50
CA ALA A 376 -25.55 26.20 -16.88
C ALA A 376 -25.39 24.75 -17.40
N GLY A 377 -26.48 24.16 -17.89
CA GLY A 377 -26.56 22.77 -18.34
C GLY A 377 -27.31 21.82 -17.39
N PHE A 378 -27.67 22.26 -16.18
CA PHE A 378 -28.44 21.45 -15.21
C PHE A 378 -29.80 22.05 -14.83
N ALA A 379 -30.17 23.22 -15.36
CA ALA A 379 -31.49 23.80 -15.23
C ALA A 379 -32.33 23.48 -16.49
N HIS A 380 -33.28 22.56 -16.37
CA HIS A 380 -34.37 22.38 -17.32
C HIS A 380 -35.70 22.50 -16.60
#